data_AF-P28202-F1
#
_entry.id   AF-P28202-F1
#
_cell.length_a   1.000
_cell.length_b   1.000
_cell.length_c   1.000
_cell.angle_alpha   90.00
_cell.angle_beta   90.00
_cell.angle_gamma   90.00
#
_symmetry.space_group_name_H-M   'P 1'
#
loop_
_entity.id
_entity.type
_entity.pdbx_description
1 polymer ?
#
loop_
_entity_poly.entity_id
_entity_poly.type
_entity_poly.pdbx_seq_one_letter_code
_entity_poly.pdbx_strand_id
1 'polypeptide(L)'
;WRMVWEQNVSTVIMATNTEERKEPKCAKYWPSGDPQSYGDLMVVNLGENHLVDYTIRSFSVQRAQGDSTMSIKRNITQYHFTSWPDFGVPKSPSGILKFLRKIKHSSPTGYGPIVV
;
A
#
# COMPACT_ATOMS: atom_id res chain seq x y z
N TRP A 1 -1.53 10.11 -0.77
CA TRP A 1 -0.05 10.23 -0.88
C TRP A 1 0.56 11.38 -0.09
N ARG A 2 0.04 12.63 -0.14
CA ARG A 2 0.61 13.74 0.65
C ARG A 2 0.78 13.41 2.14
N MET A 3 -0.26 12.85 2.78
CA MET A 3 -0.18 12.38 4.17
C MET A 3 0.90 11.31 4.38
N VAL A 4 0.96 10.30 3.51
CA VAL A 4 1.98 9.23 3.55
C VAL A 4 3.38 9.83 3.50
N TRP A 5 3.58 10.86 2.66
CA TRP A 5 4.83 11.60 2.58
C TRP A 5 5.10 12.44 3.84
N GLU A 6 4.21 13.33 4.24
CA GLU A 6 4.44 14.25 5.37
C GLU A 6 4.64 13.51 6.69
N GLN A 7 3.91 12.42 6.90
CA GLN A 7 4.00 11.59 8.11
C GLN A 7 5.14 10.56 8.06
N ASN A 8 6.02 10.59 7.06
CA ASN A 8 7.14 9.64 6.91
C ASN A 8 6.70 8.16 6.95
N VAL A 9 5.56 7.83 6.36
CA VAL A 9 4.99 6.48 6.34
C VAL A 9 5.77 5.60 5.37
N SER A 10 6.16 4.41 5.82
CA SER A 10 6.77 3.36 4.99
C SER A 10 5.84 2.17 4.72
N THR A 11 4.80 2.01 5.54
CA THR A 11 3.88 0.87 5.48
C THR A 11 2.44 1.35 5.39
N VAL A 12 1.72 0.83 4.39
CA VAL A 12 0.27 0.98 4.26
C VAL A 12 -0.35 -0.41 4.36
N ILE A 13 -1.36 -0.58 5.20
CA ILE A 13 -2.23 -1.75 5.24
C ILE A 13 -3.52 -1.35 4.52
N MET A 14 -4.07 -2.24 3.69
CA MET A 14 -5.36 -2.09 3.05
C MET A 14 -6.19 -3.33 3.36
N ALA A 15 -7.27 -3.18 4.10
CA ALA A 15 -8.11 -4.29 4.57
C ALA A 15 -9.47 -4.38 3.84
N THR A 16 -9.59 -3.76 2.66
CA THR A 16 -10.80 -3.74 1.83
C THR A 16 -10.40 -3.95 0.38
N ASN A 17 -11.24 -4.63 -0.40
CA ASN A 17 -11.11 -4.61 -1.84
C ASN A 17 -11.55 -3.23 -2.40
N THR A 18 -11.15 -2.91 -3.64
CA THR A 18 -11.62 -1.66 -4.29
C THR A 18 -13.08 -1.73 -4.68
N GLU A 19 -13.57 -2.93 -4.98
CA GLU A 19 -14.93 -3.22 -5.39
C GLU A 19 -15.38 -4.53 -4.72
N GLU A 20 -16.62 -4.54 -4.24
CA GLU A 20 -17.28 -5.67 -3.61
C GLU A 20 -18.68 -5.80 -4.21
N ARG A 21 -18.97 -6.90 -4.92
CA ARG A 21 -20.22 -7.09 -5.70
C ARG A 21 -20.61 -5.92 -6.59
N LYS A 22 -19.65 -5.32 -7.32
CA LYS A 22 -19.86 -4.13 -8.18
C LYS A 22 -20.14 -2.83 -7.44
N GLU A 23 -20.06 -2.83 -6.11
CA GLU A 23 -20.11 -1.63 -5.32
C GLU A 23 -18.69 -1.12 -5.05
N PRO A 24 -18.35 0.12 -5.43
CA PRO A 24 -17.05 0.69 -5.14
C PRO A 24 -16.90 0.93 -3.63
N LYS A 25 -15.86 0.37 -3.01
CA LYS A 25 -15.55 0.54 -1.57
C LYS A 25 -14.36 1.46 -1.34
N CYS A 26 -13.37 1.42 -2.22
CA CYS A 26 -12.16 2.22 -2.11
C CYS A 26 -11.67 2.64 -3.49
N ALA A 27 -11.39 3.93 -3.66
CA ALA A 27 -10.74 4.40 -4.88
C ALA A 27 -9.35 3.76 -5.01
N LYS A 28 -8.99 3.33 -6.22
CA LYS A 28 -7.65 2.82 -6.50
C LYS A 28 -6.64 3.97 -6.46
N TYR A 29 -5.98 4.14 -5.32
CA TYR A 29 -5.04 5.22 -5.07
C TYR A 29 -3.59 4.90 -5.47
N TRP A 30 -3.36 3.83 -6.23
CA TRP A 30 -2.03 3.43 -6.68
C TRP A 30 -2.00 3.09 -8.18
N PRO A 31 -0.85 3.27 -8.85
CA PRO A 31 -0.68 2.86 -10.24
C PRO A 31 -0.47 1.35 -10.35
N SER A 32 -0.94 0.74 -11.44
CA SER A 32 -0.63 -0.67 -11.80
C SER A 32 0.26 -0.79 -13.04
N GLY A 33 0.67 0.33 -13.63
CA GLY A 33 1.54 0.35 -14.80
C GLY A 33 2.46 1.56 -14.68
N ASP A 34 2.27 2.52 -15.59
CA ASP A 34 3.11 3.71 -15.64
C ASP A 34 3.08 4.53 -14.34
N PRO A 35 4.18 5.25 -14.04
CA PRO A 35 4.20 6.25 -12.98
C PRO A 35 2.99 7.17 -13.02
N GLN A 36 2.37 7.41 -11.86
CA GLN A 36 1.20 8.27 -11.74
C GLN A 36 1.48 9.41 -10.76
N SER A 37 1.09 10.62 -11.17
CA SER A 37 1.17 11.81 -10.33
C SER A 37 -0.10 11.96 -9.48
N TYR A 38 0.09 12.25 -8.20
CA TYR A 38 -0.95 12.57 -7.22
C TYR A 38 -0.61 13.90 -6.57
N GLY A 39 -1.01 15.00 -7.22
CA GLY A 39 -0.56 16.35 -6.86
C GLY A 39 0.92 16.54 -7.23
N ASP A 40 1.73 16.96 -6.26
CA ASP A 40 3.18 17.16 -6.42
C ASP A 40 4.00 15.88 -6.18
N LEU A 41 3.35 14.74 -5.95
CA LEU A 41 4.01 13.45 -5.70
C LEU A 41 3.85 12.51 -6.89
N MET A 42 4.96 12.02 -7.40
CA MET A 42 5.01 10.94 -8.37
C MET A 42 5.15 9.60 -7.64
N VAL A 43 4.26 8.67 -7.96
CA VAL A 43 4.23 7.32 -7.39
C VAL A 43 4.51 6.33 -8.52
N VAL A 44 5.47 5.44 -8.28
CA VAL A 44 5.88 4.40 -9.22
C VAL A 44 5.65 3.05 -8.56
N ASN A 45 4.96 2.15 -9.24
CA ASN A 45 4.85 0.76 -8.82
C ASN A 45 6.14 0.03 -9.18
N LEU A 46 6.84 -0.50 -8.18
CA LEU A 46 8.10 -1.23 -8.32
C LEU A 46 7.88 -2.74 -8.45
N GLY A 47 6.68 -3.23 -8.15
CA GLY A 47 6.34 -4.64 -8.24
C GLY A 47 5.22 -5.04 -7.29
N GLU A 48 4.52 -6.11 -7.68
CA GLU A 48 3.44 -6.73 -6.92
C GLU A 48 3.76 -8.21 -6.67
N ASN A 49 3.45 -8.71 -5.48
CA ASN A 49 3.47 -10.13 -5.15
C ASN A 49 2.08 -10.57 -4.71
N HIS A 50 1.42 -11.35 -5.57
CA HIS A 50 0.08 -11.87 -5.33
C HIS A 50 0.16 -13.22 -4.63
N LEU A 51 -0.36 -13.26 -3.40
CA LEU A 51 -0.53 -14.47 -2.62
C LEU A 51 -2.03 -14.77 -2.49
N VAL A 52 -2.36 -15.93 -1.92
CA VAL A 52 -3.75 -16.40 -1.80
C VAL A 52 -4.63 -15.41 -1.02
N ASP A 53 -4.16 -14.96 0.14
CA ASP A 53 -4.98 -14.16 1.06
C ASP A 53 -4.74 -12.65 0.97
N TYR A 54 -3.64 -12.23 0.33
CA TYR A 54 -3.21 -10.84 0.26
C TYR A 54 -2.24 -10.57 -0.89
N THR A 55 -2.18 -9.33 -1.33
CA THR A 55 -1.19 -8.81 -2.27
C THR A 55 -0.24 -7.85 -1.56
N ILE A 56 1.06 -7.94 -1.86
CA ILE A 56 2.07 -6.97 -1.41
C ILE A 56 2.49 -6.13 -2.62
N ARG A 57 2.43 -4.80 -2.51
CA ARG A 57 2.93 -3.88 -3.54
C ARG A 57 4.06 -3.03 -2.98
N SER A 58 5.09 -2.79 -3.78
CA SER A 58 6.17 -1.87 -3.44
C SER A 58 6.08 -0.64 -4.33
N PHE A 59 6.17 0.54 -3.74
CA PHE A 59 6.10 1.81 -4.43
C PHE A 59 7.33 2.65 -4.15
N SER A 60 7.82 3.38 -5.16
CA SER A 60 8.70 4.52 -4.98
C SER A 60 7.86 5.78 -5.06
N VAL A 61 8.00 6.66 -4.07
CA VAL A 61 7.34 7.97 -4.05
C VAL A 61 8.40 9.06 -3.99
N GLN A 62 8.24 10.07 -4.83
CA GLN A 62 9.12 11.23 -4.90
C GLN A 62 8.31 12.50 -5.20
N ARG A 63 8.78 13.67 -4.75
CA ARG A 63 8.22 14.94 -5.22
C ARG A 63 8.63 15.19 -6.67
N ALA A 64 7.68 15.59 -7.49
CA ALA A 64 7.85 15.81 -8.93
C ALA A 64 8.50 17.17 -9.27
N GLN A 65 8.64 18.08 -8.30
CA GLN A 65 9.24 19.41 -8.50
C GLN A 65 10.47 19.63 -7.61
N GLY A 66 11.59 19.94 -8.25
CA GLY A 66 12.87 20.30 -7.63
C GLY A 66 14.03 20.00 -8.57
N ASP A 67 14.57 21.04 -9.20
CA ASP A 67 15.59 21.04 -10.26
C ASP A 67 17.01 20.61 -9.81
N SER A 68 17.10 19.87 -8.70
CA SER A 68 18.36 19.56 -8.04
C SER A 68 18.43 18.07 -7.72
N THR A 69 19.19 17.33 -8.54
CA THR A 69 20.19 16.26 -8.26
C THR A 69 20.14 15.35 -7.01
N MET A 70 19.20 15.50 -6.08
CA MET A 70 18.94 14.65 -4.91
C MET A 70 17.43 14.62 -4.58
N SER A 71 16.55 14.29 -5.55
CA SER A 71 15.13 14.09 -5.21
C SER A 71 15.03 12.91 -4.24
N ILE A 72 14.64 13.19 -2.99
CA ILE A 72 14.46 12.15 -1.97
C ILE A 72 13.40 11.19 -2.49
N LYS A 73 13.79 9.92 -2.65
CA LYS A 73 12.87 8.82 -2.96
C LYS A 73 12.55 8.09 -1.67
N ARG A 74 11.29 7.74 -1.47
CA ARG A 74 10.84 6.91 -0.35
C ARG A 74 10.22 5.64 -0.88
N ASN A 75 10.60 4.52 -0.27
CA ASN A 75 9.99 3.23 -0.55
C ASN A 75 8.81 3.05 0.40
N ILE A 76 7.65 2.72 -0.16
CA ILE A 76 6.43 2.43 0.60
C ILE A 76 5.95 1.04 0.20
N THR A 77 5.65 0.21 1.20
CA THR A 77 5.07 -1.11 0.98
C THR A 77 3.60 -1.08 1.38
N GLN A 78 2.72 -1.42 0.43
CA GLN A 78 1.31 -1.65 0.69
C GLN A 78 1.05 -3.14 0.88
N TYR A 79 0.43 -3.51 1.99
CA TYR A 79 -0.06 -4.84 2.28
C TYR A 79 -1.58 -4.82 2.14
N HIS A 80 -2.11 -5.45 1.10
CA HIS A 80 -3.54 -5.46 0.81
C HIS A 80 -4.12 -6.85 1.10
N PHE A 81 -4.91 -6.98 2.16
CA PHE A 81 -5.64 -8.21 2.47
C PHE A 81 -6.88 -8.35 1.57
N THR A 82 -6.86 -9.32 0.66
CA THR A 82 -7.83 -9.43 -0.45
C THR A 82 -8.89 -10.51 -0.22
N SER A 83 -8.71 -11.34 0.81
CA SER A 83 -9.57 -12.50 1.11
C SER A 83 -10.65 -12.23 2.14
N TRP A 84 -10.83 -10.97 2.57
CA TRP A 84 -11.96 -10.60 3.43
C TRP A 84 -13.26 -10.60 2.60
N PRO A 85 -14.31 -11.32 3.04
CA PRO A 85 -15.57 -11.39 2.31
C PRO A 85 -16.47 -10.20 2.60
N ASP A 86 -17.25 -9.76 1.61
CA ASP A 86 -18.25 -8.68 1.75
C ASP A 86 -19.25 -8.94 2.90
N PHE A 87 -19.59 -10.20 3.13
CA PHE A 87 -20.52 -10.62 4.19
C PHE A 87 -19.82 -11.55 5.17
N GLY A 88 -19.73 -11.10 6.42
CA GLY A 88 -19.16 -11.87 7.52
C GLY A 88 -17.65 -11.69 7.65
N VAL A 89 -16.97 -12.78 8.01
CA VAL A 89 -15.54 -12.81 8.28
C VAL A 89 -14.90 -13.99 7.53
N PRO A 90 -13.58 -13.98 7.30
CA PRO A 90 -12.88 -15.13 6.72
C PRO A 90 -13.19 -16.43 7.48
N LYS A 91 -13.41 -17.52 6.74
CA LYS A 91 -13.72 -18.85 7.31
C LYS A 91 -12.61 -19.40 8.21
N SER A 92 -11.40 -18.90 8.06
CA SER A 92 -10.25 -19.26 8.87
C SER A 92 -9.41 -18.03 9.20
N PRO A 93 -8.93 -17.89 10.45
CA PRO A 93 -8.04 -16.79 10.84
C PRO A 93 -6.62 -16.95 10.28
N SER A 94 -6.27 -18.09 9.68
CA SER A 94 -4.91 -18.38 9.22
C SER A 94 -4.36 -17.34 8.25
N GLY A 95 -5.19 -16.87 7.31
CA GLY A 95 -4.80 -15.87 6.32
C GLY A 95 -4.44 -14.54 6.97
N ILE A 96 -5.33 -14.02 7.83
CA ILE A 96 -5.09 -12.74 8.52
C ILE A 96 -3.94 -12.84 9.53
N LEU A 97 -3.77 -13.96 10.22
CA LEU A 97 -2.63 -14.17 11.12
C LEU A 97 -1.30 -14.22 10.34
N LYS A 98 -1.26 -14.89 9.19
CA LYS A 98 -0.07 -14.91 8.31
C LYS A 98 0.23 -13.52 7.77
N PHE A 99 -0.80 -12.77 7.39
CA PHE A 99 -0.70 -11.39 6.92
C PHE A 99 -0.12 -10.46 7.99
N LEU A 100 -0.69 -10.46 9.21
CA LEU A 100 -0.20 -9.64 10.32
C LEU A 100 1.24 -10.00 10.72
N ARG A 101 1.58 -11.30 10.74
CA ARG A 101 2.97 -11.73 10.96
C ARG A 101 3.91 -11.20 9.88
N LYS A 102 3.51 -11.24 8.61
CA LYS A 102 4.32 -10.73 7.50
C LYS A 102 4.60 -9.24 7.64
N ILE A 103 3.57 -8.44 7.98
CA ILE A 103 3.71 -7.00 8.22
C ILE A 103 4.66 -6.74 9.39
N LYS A 104 4.43 -7.37 10.54
CA LYS A 104 5.27 -7.19 11.74
C LYS A 104 6.76 -7.48 11.49
N HIS A 105 7.08 -8.48 10.69
CA HIS A 105 8.47 -8.86 10.40
C HIS A 105 9.13 -8.05 9.28
N SER A 106 8.35 -7.41 8.40
CA SER A 106 8.86 -6.76 7.19
C SER A 106 8.71 -5.24 7.19
N SER A 107 7.84 -4.69 8.03
CA SER A 107 7.73 -3.24 8.21
C SER A 107 8.99 -2.69 8.88
N PRO A 108 9.65 -1.71 8.27
CA PRO A 108 10.89 -1.17 8.82
C PRO A 108 10.59 -0.28 10.04
N THR A 109 11.48 -0.33 11.02
CA THR A 109 11.46 0.54 12.20
C THR A 109 12.10 1.90 11.89
N GLY A 110 11.78 2.94 12.69
CA GLY A 110 12.36 4.29 12.53
C GLY A 110 11.66 5.16 11.48
N TYR A 111 10.56 4.67 10.91
CA TYR A 111 9.65 5.44 10.06
C TYR A 111 8.46 5.94 10.88
N GLY A 112 7.62 6.77 10.27
CA GLY A 112 6.38 7.24 10.87
C GLY A 112 5.32 6.16 11.05
N PRO A 113 4.08 6.54 11.41
CA PRO A 113 3.03 5.59 11.73
C PRO A 113 2.68 4.67 10.56
N ILE A 114 2.23 3.47 10.87
CA ILE A 114 1.60 2.58 9.88
C ILE A 114 0.22 3.16 9.56
N VAL A 115 -0.07 3.33 8.27
CA VAL A 115 -1.41 3.68 7.79
C VAL A 115 -2.17 2.38 7.57
N VAL A 116 -3.41 2.30 8.06
CA VAL A 116 -4.31 1.14 7.92
C VAL A 116 -5.61 1.55 7.27
#